data_AF-A0A5K1FT66-F1
#
_entry.id   AF-A0A5K1FT66-F1
#
_cell.length_a   1.000
_cell.length_b   1.000
_cell.length_c   1.000
_cell.angle_alpha   90.00
_cell.angle_beta   90.00
_cell.angle_gamma   90.00
#
_symmetry.space_group_name_H-M   'P 1'
#
loop_
_entity.id
_entity.type
_entity.pdbx_description
1 polymer ?
#
loop_
_entity_poly.entity_id
_entity_poly.type
_entity_poly.pdbx_seq_one_letter_code
_entity_poly.pdbx_strand_id
1 'polypeptide(L)' 'VISLICYLMESKNDRGPFLVVVPSSVLPGWDSEINFWAPSINKIVYSGPPEERRKLF' A
#
# COMPACT_ATOMS: atom_id res chain seq x y z
N VAL A 1 -4.54 -9.17 5.35
CA VAL A 1 -3.68 -8.00 5.67
C VAL A 1 -4.39 -6.69 5.36
N ILE A 2 -4.92 -6.50 4.15
CA ILE A 2 -5.70 -5.30 3.77
C ILE A 2 -6.84 -5.03 4.76
N SER A 3 -7.61 -6.07 5.13
CA SER A 3 -8.68 -5.98 6.13
C SER A 3 -8.23 -5.49 7.52
N LEU A 4 -7.03 -5.86 7.95
CA LEU A 4 -6.46 -5.43 9.22
C LEU A 4 -6.10 -3.94 9.17
N ILE A 5 -5.51 -3.49 8.07
CA ILE A 5 -5.18 -2.07 7.85
C ILE A 5 -6.46 -1.24 7.85
N CYS A 6 -7.49 -1.65 7.10
CA CYS A 6 -8.80 -0.97 7.11
C CYS A 6 -9.40 -0.90 8.51
N TYR A 7 -9.33 -1.98 9.30
CA TYR A 7 -9.82 -1.99 10.67
C TYR A 7 -9.08 -0.99 11.57
N LEU A 8 -7.74 -0.92 11.48
CA LEU A 8 -6.94 0.03 12.25
C LEU A 8 -7.27 1.48 11.87
N MET A 9 -7.39 1.76 10.57
CA MET A 9 -7.71 3.09 10.07
C MET A 9 -9.11 3.56 10.46
N GLU A 10 -10.12 2.71 10.31
CA GLU A 10 -11.53 3.11 10.49
C GLU A 10 -12.03 2.91 11.93
N SER A 11 -11.69 1.78 12.57
CA SER A 11 -12.22 1.44 13.90
C SER A 11 -11.35 1.95 15.04
N LYS A 12 -10.03 2.05 14.83
CA LYS A 12 -9.10 2.57 15.83
C LYS A 12 -8.67 4.01 15.55
N ASN A 13 -9.13 4.58 14.43
CA ASN A 13 -8.73 5.89 13.92
C ASN A 13 -7.20 6.06 13.83
N ASP A 14 -6.49 4.94 13.69
CA ASP A 14 -5.04 4.89 13.54
C ASP A 14 -4.71 4.82 12.05
N ARG A 15 -4.48 5.99 11.47
CA ARG A 15 -4.14 6.17 10.05
C ARG A 15 -2.64 6.14 9.80
N GLY A 16 -1.86 5.57 10.74
CA GLY A 16 -0.40 5.60 10.74
C GLY A 16 0.25 5.18 9.41
N PRO A 17 1.58 5.35 9.28
CA PRO A 17 2.29 4.82 8.14
C PRO A 17 2.35 3.30 8.21
N PHE A 18 1.64 2.62 7.30
CA PHE A 18 1.73 1.16 7.13
C PHE A 18 2.78 0.82 6.06
N LEU A 19 3.74 -0.04 6.42
CA LEU A 19 4.72 -0.59 5.48
C LEU A 19 4.45 -2.08 5.28
N VAL A 20 4.22 -2.47 4.02
CA VAL A 20 4.05 -3.87 3.63
C VAL A 20 5.19 -4.25 2.69
N VAL A 21 5.98 -5.26 3.08
CA VAL A 21 7.09 -5.77 2.27
C VAL A 21 6.67 -7.07 1.60
N VAL A 22 6.76 -7.10 0.28
CA VAL A 22 6.43 -8.28 -0.53
C VAL A 22 7.43 -8.46 -1.67
N PRO A 23 7.56 -9.68 -2.24
CA PRO A 23 8.35 -9.89 -3.45
C PRO A 23 7.87 -9.01 -4.62
N SER A 24 8.79 -8.59 -5.48
CA SER A 24 8.45 -7.73 -6.62
C SER A 24 7.47 -8.37 -7.60
N SER A 25 7.41 -9.71 -7.66
CA SER A 25 6.50 -10.45 -8.55
C SER A 25 5.03 -10.33 -8.15
N VAL A 26 4.74 -10.07 -6.87
CA VAL A 26 3.36 -10.00 -6.36
C VAL A 26 2.88 -8.56 -6.12
N LEU A 27 3.77 -7.56 -6.24
CA LEU A 27 3.41 -6.14 -6.10
C LEU A 27 2.23 -5.71 -6.99
N PRO A 28 2.16 -6.08 -8.28
CA PRO A 28 1.01 -5.69 -9.12
C PRO A 28 -0.32 -6.27 -8.65
N GLY A 29 -0.29 -7.49 -8.09
CA GLY A 29 -1.46 -8.12 -7.48
C GLY A 29 -1.93 -7.35 -6.25
N TRP A 30 -1.01 -6.97 -5.37
CA TRP A 30 -1.30 -6.14 -4.20
C TRP A 30 -1.83 -4.76 -4.56
N ASP A 31 -1.27 -4.11 -5.59
CA ASP A 31 -1.77 -2.83 -6.06
C ASP A 31 -3.24 -2.94 -6.50
N SER A 32 -3.57 -4.00 -7.25
CA SER A 32 -4.91 -4.26 -7.76
C SER A 32 -5.89 -4.59 -6.63
N GLU A 33 -5.50 -5.44 -5.68
CA GLU A 33 -6.32 -5.78 -4.51
C GLU A 33 -6.61 -4.56 -3.63
N ILE A 34 -5.63 -3.70 -3.38
CA ILE A 34 -5.85 -2.47 -2.60
C ILE A 34 -6.77 -1.51 -3.36
N ASN A 35 -6.59 -1.33 -4.68
CA ASN A 35 -7.48 -0.50 -5.48
C ASN A 35 -8.93 -1.02 -5.48
N PHE A 36 -9.12 -2.34 -5.48
CA PHE A 36 -10.44 -2.94 -5.51
C PHE A 36 -11.13 -2.93 -4.13
N TRP A 37 -10.42 -3.37 -3.09
CA TRP A 37 -11.01 -3.55 -1.76
C TRP A 37 -10.95 -2.31 -0.88
N ALA A 38 -9.99 -1.41 -1.10
CA ALA A 38 -9.75 -0.24 -0.26
C ALA A 38 -9.27 0.98 -1.09
N PRO A 39 -10.08 1.45 -2.06
CA PRO A 39 -9.71 2.56 -2.95
C PRO A 39 -9.48 3.90 -2.23
N SER A 40 -10.01 4.06 -1.02
CA SER A 40 -9.81 5.24 -0.18
C SER A 40 -8.43 5.31 0.48
N ILE A 41 -7.68 4.21 0.50
CA ILE A 41 -6.34 4.16 1.10
C ILE A 41 -5.33 4.77 0.13
N ASN A 42 -4.66 5.84 0.57
CA ASN A 42 -3.51 6.36 -0.14
C ASN A 42 -2.32 5.40 0.02
N LYS A 43 -1.73 4.99 -1.10
CA LYS A 43 -0.67 3.99 -1.14
C LYS A 43 0.46 4.47 -2.04
N ILE A 44 1.69 4.10 -1.69
CA ILE A 44 2.89 4.38 -2.48
C ILE A 44 3.53 3.04 -2.84
N VAL A 45 3.60 2.75 -4.14
CA VAL A 45 4.27 1.54 -4.64
C VAL A 45 5.75 1.86 -4.83
N TYR A 46 6.58 1.41 -3.89
CA TYR A 46 8.03 1.62 -3.94
C TYR A 46 8.71 0.49 -4.73
N SER A 47 8.81 0.64 -6.05
CA SER A 47 9.44 -0.33 -6.96
C SER A 47 10.15 0.36 -8.13
N GLY A 48 10.80 -0.42 -8.99
CA GLY A 48 11.48 0.11 -10.19
C GLY A 48 12.91 0.63 -9.94
N PRO A 49 13.55 1.22 -10.98
CA PRO A 49 14.90 1.75 -10.91
C PRO A 49 15.02 2.95 -9.94
N PRO A 50 16.25 3.30 -9.49
CA PRO A 50 16.46 4.38 -8.52
C PRO A 50 15.84 5.72 -8.93
N GLU A 51 15.85 6.05 -10.22
CA GLU A 51 15.27 7.29 -10.75
C GLU A 51 13.75 7.37 -10.59
N GLU A 52 13.03 6.25 -10.74
CA GLU A 52 11.59 6.20 -10.50
C GLU A 52 11.27 6.35 -9.02
N ARG A 53 12.05 5.68 -8.16
CA ARG A 53 11.87 5.74 -6.71
C ARG A 53 12.16 7.12 -6.13
N ARG A 54 13.04 7.90 -6.76
CA ARG A 54 13.32 9.29 -6.40
C ARG A 54 12.16 10.23 -6.73
N LYS A 55 11.32 9.93 -7.72
CA LYS A 55 10.16 10.75 -8.08
C LYS A 55 8.96 10.58 -7.13
N LEU A 56 9.00 9.57 -6.26
CA LEU A 56 7.95 9.30 -5.29
C LEU A 56 8.05 10.20 -4.04
N PHE A 57 9.14 10.98 -3.92
CA PHE A 57 9.46 11.89 -2.82
C PHE A 57 9.90 13.25 -3.38
#